data_AF-A0AAW6RHQ0-F1
#
_entry.id   AF-A0AAW6RHQ0-F1
#
_cell.length_a   1.000
_cell.length_b   1.000
_cell.length_c   1.000
_cell.angle_alpha   90.00
_cell.angle_beta   90.00
_cell.angle_gamma   90.00
#
_symmetry.space_group_name_H-M   'P 1'
#
loop_
_entity.id
_entity.type
_entity.pdbx_description
1 polymer ?
#
loop_
_entity_poly.entity_id
_entity_poly.type
_entity_poly.pdbx_seq_one_letter_code
_entity_poly.pdbx_strand_id
1 'polypeptide(L)'
;MHQRASWNPARRNRRTGTAASGYKRRAPFAIPAPFGRQREPRAFHEQLHTPVIVWRQVAGHSLCFAVEPPHLPGGFFHPCTVDDLCAVLAGCPPHDVARVRMIVLRQPTRKQRIFSRAWGRALFVRHGAPVIVLEAQSLASWRWPLALTPEWARELARLRADGHTAQRTRRYWLITPSPDALRCTLLWRTLLHELGHIADHARCLSGKGQEVWKTRCSSAKEDFAHRYAQERMAALQASGQAPFPAKNDSFRLLGDGLRPEWFQPVFSFAAAPERKSCHSD
;
A
#
# COMPACT_ATOMS: atom_id res chain seq x y z
N MET A 1 11.70 -61.91 -15.89
CA MET A 1 10.75 -60.87 -16.37
C MET A 1 10.12 -60.20 -15.16
N HIS A 2 10.56 -58.99 -14.79
CA HIS A 2 9.94 -58.23 -13.70
C HIS A 2 8.98 -57.18 -14.27
N GLN A 3 7.68 -57.36 -14.02
CA GLN A 3 6.65 -56.39 -14.38
C GLN A 3 6.87 -55.08 -13.60
N ARG A 4 6.98 -53.95 -14.30
CA ARG A 4 6.96 -52.62 -13.68
C ARG A 4 5.55 -52.33 -13.18
N ALA A 5 5.42 -51.96 -11.91
CA ALA A 5 4.17 -51.55 -11.31
C ALA A 5 3.56 -50.35 -12.07
N SER A 6 2.27 -50.44 -12.36
CA SER A 6 1.49 -49.45 -13.10
C SER A 6 1.46 -48.09 -12.37
N TRP A 7 1.68 -47.01 -13.13
CA TRP A 7 1.60 -45.63 -12.64
C TRP A 7 0.13 -45.26 -12.35
N ASN A 8 -0.22 -45.11 -11.08
CA ASN A 8 -1.57 -44.69 -10.66
C ASN A 8 -1.59 -43.18 -10.34
N PRO A 9 -2.22 -42.33 -11.18
CA PRO A 9 -2.24 -40.88 -11.01
C PRO A 9 -3.05 -40.39 -9.79
N ALA A 10 -3.90 -41.24 -9.18
CA ALA A 10 -4.60 -40.91 -7.93
C ALA A 10 -3.72 -41.11 -6.68
N ARG A 11 -2.55 -41.75 -6.81
CA ARG A 11 -1.68 -42.05 -5.68
C ARG A 11 -0.78 -40.84 -5.38
N ARG A 12 -1.21 -40.01 -4.42
CA ARG A 12 -0.41 -38.87 -3.93
C ARG A 12 0.94 -39.38 -3.41
N ASN A 13 2.05 -38.83 -3.93
CA ASN A 13 3.38 -39.17 -3.43
C ASN A 13 3.44 -38.86 -1.91
N ARG A 14 3.68 -39.87 -1.07
CA ARG A 14 3.71 -39.73 0.40
C ARG A 14 4.79 -38.76 0.90
N ARG A 15 5.76 -38.41 0.05
CA ARG A 15 6.80 -37.43 0.38
C ARG A 15 6.38 -35.98 0.14
N THR A 16 5.27 -35.72 -0.55
CA THR A 16 4.78 -34.35 -0.83
C THR A 16 4.49 -33.63 0.49
N GLY A 17 5.24 -32.56 0.79
CA GLY A 17 5.13 -31.80 2.05
C GLY A 17 6.11 -32.24 3.16
N THR A 18 6.87 -33.30 2.94
CA THR A 18 7.95 -33.73 3.85
C THR A 18 9.28 -33.06 3.48
N ALA A 19 10.25 -33.06 4.40
CA ALA A 19 11.59 -32.54 4.18
C ALA A 19 12.29 -33.17 2.95
N ALA A 20 11.96 -34.43 2.63
CA ALA A 20 12.47 -35.15 1.46
C ALA A 20 11.90 -34.67 0.11
N SER A 21 10.79 -33.91 0.08
CA SER A 21 10.27 -33.28 -1.15
C SER A 21 10.85 -31.88 -1.43
N GLY A 22 11.85 -31.45 -0.66
CA GLY A 22 12.50 -30.15 -0.87
C GLY A 22 11.69 -28.95 -0.41
N TYR A 23 10.55 -29.13 0.28
CA TYR A 23 9.74 -28.03 0.84
C TYR A 23 10.55 -27.12 1.79
N LYS A 24 11.52 -27.69 2.53
CA LYS A 24 12.45 -26.92 3.39
C LYS A 24 13.70 -26.39 2.67
N ARG A 25 13.95 -26.77 1.40
CA ARG A 25 15.08 -26.26 0.59
C ARG A 25 14.73 -25.06 -0.27
N ARG A 26 13.43 -24.76 -0.43
CA ARG A 26 13.04 -23.41 -0.82
C ARG A 26 13.18 -22.57 0.44
N ALA A 27 14.24 -21.79 0.54
CA ALA A 27 14.22 -20.61 1.40
C ALA A 27 12.83 -19.97 1.22
N PRO A 28 12.16 -19.47 2.27
CA PRO A 28 10.92 -18.72 2.07
C PRO A 28 11.20 -17.76 0.91
N PHE A 29 10.28 -17.63 -0.03
CA PHE A 29 10.35 -16.66 -1.13
C PHE A 29 10.31 -15.25 -0.51
N ALA A 30 11.32 -14.93 0.29
CA ALA A 30 11.60 -13.67 0.88
C ALA A 30 11.79 -12.77 -0.32
N ILE A 31 10.96 -11.73 -0.39
CA ILE A 31 11.34 -10.54 -1.12
C ILE A 31 12.78 -10.27 -0.66
N PRO A 32 13.78 -10.25 -1.55
CA PRO A 32 15.15 -10.01 -1.15
C PRO A 32 15.15 -8.78 -0.26
N ALA A 33 15.39 -8.96 1.04
CA ALA A 33 15.93 -7.87 1.82
C ALA A 33 17.24 -7.50 1.11
N PRO A 34 17.61 -6.22 1.00
CA PRO A 34 18.92 -5.86 0.49
C PRO A 34 19.96 -6.55 1.37
N PHE A 35 20.43 -7.73 0.93
CA PHE A 35 21.34 -8.57 1.68
C PHE A 35 22.74 -8.07 1.39
N GLY A 36 23.40 -7.60 2.44
CA GLY A 36 24.83 -7.31 2.43
C GLY A 36 25.20 -6.32 3.53
N ARG A 37 25.68 -6.83 4.67
CA ARG A 37 26.55 -6.04 5.55
C ARG A 37 27.66 -5.45 4.66
N GLN A 38 27.93 -4.15 4.78
CA GLN A 38 29.02 -3.39 4.13
C GLN A 38 28.73 -2.56 2.85
N ARG A 39 27.50 -2.33 2.44
CA ARG A 39 27.17 -1.12 1.66
C ARG A 39 25.86 -0.57 2.15
N GLU A 40 25.79 0.75 2.33
CA GLU A 40 24.59 1.45 2.78
C GLU A 40 23.36 0.90 2.01
N PRO A 41 22.29 0.50 2.72
CA PRO A 41 21.12 -0.03 2.07
C PRO A 41 20.52 1.10 1.23
N ARG A 42 20.82 1.11 -0.08
CA ARG A 42 20.01 1.81 -1.07
C ARG A 42 18.58 1.42 -0.80
N ALA A 43 17.83 2.37 -0.27
CA ALA A 43 16.53 2.05 0.28
C ALA A 43 15.61 1.70 -0.89
N PHE A 44 14.74 0.71 -0.70
CA PHE A 44 13.87 0.11 -1.73
C PHE A 44 12.98 1.14 -2.49
N HIS A 45 12.94 2.40 -2.08
CA HIS A 45 12.30 3.51 -2.81
C HIS A 45 13.20 4.14 -3.90
N GLU A 46 14.45 3.71 -4.06
CA GLU A 46 15.39 4.16 -5.10
C GLU A 46 15.28 3.37 -6.41
N GLN A 47 14.42 2.35 -6.48
CA GLN A 47 14.14 1.58 -7.71
C GLN A 47 12.87 2.05 -8.41
N LEU A 48 12.61 3.36 -8.40
CA LEU A 48 11.52 3.94 -9.20
C LEU A 48 11.91 3.89 -10.67
N HIS A 49 11.02 3.37 -11.51
CA HIS A 49 11.24 3.42 -12.95
C HIS A 49 10.76 4.76 -13.48
N THR A 50 11.70 5.65 -13.83
CA THR A 50 11.43 6.96 -14.47
C THR A 50 10.37 7.80 -13.74
N PRO A 51 10.58 8.16 -12.45
CA PRO A 51 9.60 8.95 -11.72
C PRO A 51 9.57 10.41 -12.20
N VAL A 52 8.38 11.00 -12.18
CA VAL A 52 8.20 12.45 -12.33
C VAL A 52 8.33 13.10 -10.96
N ILE A 53 9.19 14.11 -10.85
CA ILE A 53 9.45 14.83 -9.61
C ILE A 53 8.66 16.13 -9.59
N VAL A 54 7.87 16.32 -8.54
CA VAL A 54 7.01 17.49 -8.35
C VAL A 54 7.30 18.12 -7.00
N TRP A 55 7.49 19.44 -6.95
CA TRP A 55 7.67 20.19 -5.72
C TRP A 55 6.43 21.00 -5.40
N ARG A 56 6.06 21.07 -4.12
CA ARG A 56 4.95 21.87 -3.62
C ARG A 56 5.30 22.54 -2.30
N GLN A 57 4.72 23.70 -2.05
CA GLN A 57 4.73 24.33 -0.73
C GLN A 57 3.54 23.80 0.06
N VAL A 58 3.80 23.18 1.21
CA VAL A 58 2.78 22.57 2.08
C VAL A 58 3.12 22.92 3.51
N ALA A 59 2.17 23.51 4.25
CA ALA A 59 2.36 23.94 5.63
C ALA A 59 3.63 24.78 5.87
N GLY A 60 4.01 25.62 4.90
CA GLY A 60 5.22 26.46 4.97
C GLY A 60 6.54 25.75 4.61
N HIS A 61 6.49 24.50 4.15
CA HIS A 61 7.67 23.71 3.79
C HIS A 61 7.62 23.25 2.33
N SER A 62 8.77 23.23 1.67
CA SER A 62 8.91 22.66 0.32
C SER A 62 8.98 21.13 0.41
N LEU A 63 7.95 20.46 -0.07
CA LEU A 63 7.85 19.00 -0.06
C LEU A 63 8.00 18.45 -1.48
N CYS A 64 8.85 17.44 -1.60
CA CYS A 64 9.09 16.71 -2.83
C CYS A 64 8.12 15.53 -2.97
N PHE A 65 7.59 15.36 -4.17
CA PHE A 65 6.80 14.20 -4.58
C PHE A 65 7.51 13.50 -5.72
N ALA A 66 7.66 12.18 -5.64
CA ALA A 66 8.14 11.35 -6.74
C ALA A 66 7.02 10.42 -7.19
N VAL A 67 6.56 10.58 -8.42
CA VAL A 67 5.42 9.84 -8.97
C VAL A 67 5.90 8.91 -10.07
N GLU A 68 5.84 7.61 -9.82
CA GLU A 68 6.07 6.59 -10.82
C GLU A 68 4.80 6.34 -11.65
N PRO A 69 4.90 6.21 -12.99
CA PRO A 69 3.79 5.80 -13.83
C PRO A 69 3.23 4.43 -13.39
N PRO A 70 1.94 4.31 -13.04
CA PRO A 70 1.34 3.02 -12.69
C PRO A 70 1.15 2.17 -13.95
N HIS A 71 1.04 0.85 -13.77
CA HIS A 71 0.77 -0.08 -14.89
C HIS A 71 -0.71 -0.05 -15.29
N LEU A 72 -1.10 0.95 -16.10
CA LEU A 72 -2.48 1.18 -16.55
C LEU A 72 -3.12 -0.05 -17.23
N PRO A 73 -2.44 -0.82 -18.11
CA PRO A 73 -3.03 -2.02 -18.72
C PRO A 73 -3.39 -3.11 -17.70
N GLY A 74 -2.76 -3.09 -16.52
CA GLY A 74 -3.07 -3.98 -15.40
C GLY A 74 -4.15 -3.43 -14.47
N GLY A 75 -4.79 -2.31 -14.83
CA GLY A 75 -5.82 -1.65 -14.06
C GLY A 75 -5.31 -0.94 -12.82
N PHE A 76 -4.02 -0.57 -12.78
CA PHE A 76 -3.43 0.17 -11.66
C PHE A 76 -3.47 1.67 -11.90
N PHE A 77 -3.74 2.42 -10.84
CA PHE A 77 -3.71 3.88 -10.80
C PHE A 77 -3.39 4.35 -9.38
N HIS A 78 -3.06 5.64 -9.23
CA HIS A 78 -2.90 6.32 -7.96
C HIS A 78 -4.23 6.95 -7.55
N PRO A 79 -4.93 6.47 -6.51
CA PRO A 79 -6.26 6.98 -6.13
C PRO A 79 -6.31 8.43 -5.66
N CYS A 80 -5.16 9.09 -5.48
CA CYS A 80 -5.06 10.48 -5.07
C CYS A 80 -3.93 11.19 -5.82
N THR A 81 -4.14 12.47 -6.13
CA THR A 81 -3.13 13.32 -6.79
C THR A 81 -2.16 13.94 -5.78
N VAL A 82 -1.07 14.53 -6.28
CA VAL A 82 -0.17 15.35 -5.45
C VAL A 82 -0.93 16.46 -4.73
N ASP A 83 -1.90 17.10 -5.40
CA ASP A 83 -2.66 18.19 -4.79
C ASP A 83 -3.69 17.70 -3.76
N ASP A 84 -4.26 16.49 -3.92
CA ASP A 84 -5.03 15.84 -2.85
C ASP A 84 -4.15 15.66 -1.60
N LEU A 85 -2.94 15.13 -1.76
CA LEU A 85 -2.01 14.92 -0.65
C LEU A 85 -1.63 16.25 0.02
N CYS A 86 -1.37 17.30 -0.77
CA CYS A 86 -1.06 18.62 -0.25
C CYS A 86 -2.21 19.19 0.58
N ALA A 87 -3.46 18.99 0.15
CA ALA A 87 -4.63 19.48 0.87
C ALA A 87 -4.79 18.80 2.24
N VAL A 88 -4.54 17.50 2.34
CA VAL A 88 -4.56 16.78 3.64
C VAL A 88 -3.42 17.27 4.54
N LEU A 89 -2.21 17.37 4.00
CA LEU A 89 -1.02 17.74 4.76
C LEU A 89 -1.04 19.21 5.20
N ALA A 90 -1.69 20.10 4.46
CA ALA A 90 -1.84 21.50 4.83
C ALA A 90 -2.63 21.70 6.15
N GLY A 91 -3.53 20.77 6.49
CA GLY A 91 -4.25 20.77 7.76
C GLY A 91 -3.56 19.95 8.87
N CYS A 92 -2.39 19.39 8.60
CA CYS A 92 -1.57 18.70 9.61
C CYS A 92 -0.62 19.67 10.33
N PRO A 93 -0.11 19.31 11.53
CA PRO A 93 0.88 20.13 12.23
C PRO A 93 2.12 20.36 11.34
N PRO A 94 2.54 21.63 11.10
CA PRO A 94 3.66 21.93 10.20
C PRO A 94 4.95 21.20 10.57
N HIS A 95 5.23 21.06 11.87
CA HIS A 95 6.42 20.37 12.37
C HIS A 95 6.43 18.87 12.11
N ASP A 96 5.27 18.23 11.88
CA ASP A 96 5.20 16.82 11.48
C ASP A 96 5.45 16.70 9.98
N VAL A 97 4.84 17.58 9.18
CA VAL A 97 5.02 17.64 7.72
C VAL A 97 6.47 17.93 7.36
N ALA A 98 7.12 18.87 8.07
CA ALA A 98 8.53 19.25 7.87
C ALA A 98 9.52 18.10 8.03
N ARG A 99 9.12 17.02 8.72
CA ARG A 99 9.98 15.84 8.92
C ARG A 99 9.97 14.92 7.71
N VAL A 100 8.97 15.01 6.85
CA VAL A 100 8.87 14.18 5.65
C VAL A 100 9.82 14.72 4.60
N ARG A 101 10.79 13.90 4.19
CA ARG A 101 11.71 14.24 3.10
C ARG A 101 10.99 14.33 1.77
N MET A 102 10.17 13.31 1.50
CA MET A 102 9.54 13.09 0.22
C MET A 102 8.34 12.15 0.39
N ILE A 103 7.34 12.31 -0.48
CA ILE A 103 6.27 11.34 -0.66
C ILE A 103 6.41 10.69 -2.03
N VAL A 104 6.43 9.36 -2.05
CA VAL A 104 6.62 8.55 -3.25
C VAL A 104 5.31 7.86 -3.59
N LEU A 105 4.78 8.09 -4.79
CA LEU A 105 3.66 7.34 -5.34
C LEU A 105 4.23 6.32 -6.32
N ARG A 106 4.04 5.02 -6.06
CA ARG A 106 4.68 3.98 -6.86
C ARG A 106 3.82 2.76 -7.12
N GLN A 107 4.23 1.92 -8.06
CA GLN A 107 3.59 0.63 -8.31
C GLN A 107 4.19 -0.47 -7.40
N PRO A 108 3.39 -1.19 -6.59
CA PRO A 108 3.90 -2.33 -5.85
C PRO A 108 4.30 -3.46 -6.80
N THR A 109 5.45 -4.09 -6.54
CA THR A 109 5.90 -5.24 -7.34
C THR A 109 4.95 -6.43 -7.18
N ARG A 110 4.94 -7.34 -8.16
CA ARG A 110 4.12 -8.58 -8.09
C ARG A 110 4.40 -9.40 -6.82
N LYS A 111 5.66 -9.50 -6.39
CA LYS A 111 6.03 -10.23 -5.17
C LYS A 111 5.44 -9.56 -3.92
N GLN A 112 5.55 -8.23 -3.82
CA GLN A 112 4.97 -7.49 -2.70
C GLN A 112 3.44 -7.60 -2.67
N ARG A 113 2.79 -7.57 -3.82
CA ARG A 113 1.35 -7.82 -3.92
C ARG A 113 0.94 -9.22 -3.46
N ILE A 114 1.82 -10.21 -3.48
CA ILE A 114 1.49 -11.58 -3.05
C ILE A 114 1.81 -11.76 -1.56
N PHE A 115 2.96 -11.25 -1.11
CA PHE A 115 3.51 -11.58 0.21
C PHE A 115 3.45 -10.45 1.24
N SER A 116 3.28 -9.20 0.82
CA SER A 116 3.38 -8.02 1.70
C SER A 116 2.53 -6.85 1.19
N ARG A 117 1.24 -7.09 0.93
CA ARG A 117 0.31 -6.04 0.52
C ARG A 117 0.26 -4.93 1.57
N ALA A 118 0.37 -3.69 1.14
CA ALA A 118 0.23 -2.50 1.97
C ALA A 118 -0.39 -1.38 1.13
N TRP A 119 -1.08 -0.47 1.79
CA TRP A 119 -1.58 0.77 1.19
C TRP A 119 -0.46 1.81 1.06
N GLY A 120 0.42 1.85 2.07
CA GLY A 120 1.58 2.71 2.13
C GLY A 120 2.57 2.26 3.20
N ARG A 121 3.70 2.97 3.32
CA ARG A 121 4.78 2.70 4.27
C ARG A 121 5.58 3.96 4.61
N ALA A 122 5.90 4.17 5.87
CA ALA A 122 6.94 5.09 6.33
C ALA A 122 8.31 4.39 6.33
N LEU A 123 9.28 4.97 5.63
CA LEU A 123 10.65 4.48 5.54
C LEU A 123 11.58 5.40 6.32
N PHE A 124 12.26 4.85 7.32
CA PHE A 124 13.24 5.56 8.14
C PHE A 124 14.65 5.27 7.62
N VAL A 125 15.29 6.26 7.01
CA VAL A 125 16.68 6.15 6.54
C VAL A 125 17.62 6.48 7.69
N ARG A 126 18.68 5.67 7.89
CA ARG A 126 19.59 5.77 9.05
C ARG A 126 20.16 7.17 9.27
N HIS A 127 20.42 7.90 8.19
CA HIS A 127 20.98 9.25 8.18
C HIS A 127 20.16 10.23 7.32
N GLY A 128 18.84 10.06 7.27
CA GLY A 128 17.98 10.91 6.45
C GLY A 128 16.60 11.14 7.05
N ALA A 129 15.95 12.19 6.58
CA ALA A 129 14.54 12.43 6.87
C ALA A 129 13.67 11.30 6.27
N PRO A 130 12.61 10.88 6.96
CA PRO A 130 11.76 9.78 6.54
C PRO A 130 11.04 10.04 5.22
N VAL A 131 10.73 8.96 4.50
CA VAL A 131 10.00 8.97 3.23
C VAL A 131 8.67 8.25 3.43
N ILE A 132 7.57 8.83 2.94
CA ILE A 132 6.28 8.14 2.86
C ILE A 132 6.16 7.53 1.47
N VAL A 133 5.82 6.25 1.39
CA VAL A 133 5.52 5.56 0.14
C VAL A 133 4.04 5.23 0.11
N LEU A 134 3.34 5.61 -0.95
CA LEU A 134 1.95 5.26 -1.23
C LEU A 134 1.92 4.36 -2.46
N GLU A 135 1.22 3.24 -2.36
CA GLU A 135 1.19 2.22 -3.41
C GLU A 135 -0.01 2.43 -4.34
N ALA A 136 0.22 2.34 -5.65
CA ALA A 136 -0.81 2.30 -6.68
C ALA A 136 -1.75 1.12 -6.44
N GLN A 137 -3.03 1.32 -6.76
CA GLN A 137 -4.11 0.39 -6.47
C GLN A 137 -4.84 -0.04 -7.73
N SER A 138 -5.52 -1.18 -7.65
CA SER A 138 -6.38 -1.70 -8.72
C SER A 138 -7.80 -1.89 -8.21
N LEU A 139 -8.79 -1.77 -9.10
CA LEU A 139 -10.19 -2.05 -8.76
C LEU A 139 -10.53 -3.55 -8.66
N ALA A 140 -9.56 -4.44 -8.83
CA ALA A 140 -9.77 -5.87 -8.72
C ALA A 140 -10.14 -6.27 -7.28
N SER A 141 -11.29 -6.94 -7.12
CA SER A 141 -11.72 -7.48 -5.83
C SER A 141 -10.72 -8.48 -5.26
N TRP A 142 -10.62 -8.55 -3.93
CA TRP A 142 -9.77 -9.54 -3.25
C TRP A 142 -10.52 -10.31 -2.17
N ARG A 143 -9.98 -11.50 -1.86
CA ARG A 143 -10.55 -12.44 -0.89
C ARG A 143 -9.87 -12.31 0.46
N TRP A 144 -10.65 -12.33 1.52
CA TRP A 144 -10.19 -12.46 2.90
C TRP A 144 -10.79 -13.73 3.54
N PRO A 145 -10.05 -14.56 4.29
CA PRO A 145 -10.61 -15.65 5.10
C PRO A 145 -11.83 -15.24 5.93
N LEU A 146 -12.75 -16.20 6.15
CA LEU A 146 -13.91 -16.01 7.04
C LEU A 146 -13.54 -15.96 8.52
N ALA A 147 -12.54 -16.74 8.93
CA ALA A 147 -12.01 -16.72 10.28
C ALA A 147 -11.12 -15.48 10.44
N LEU A 148 -11.70 -14.43 11.00
CA LEU A 148 -11.01 -13.17 11.23
C LEU A 148 -10.42 -13.16 12.64
N THR A 149 -9.16 -12.76 12.75
CA THR A 149 -8.59 -12.33 14.03
C THR A 149 -9.27 -11.02 14.47
N PRO A 150 -9.19 -10.63 15.75
CA PRO A 150 -9.72 -9.34 16.20
C PRO A 150 -9.20 -8.16 15.37
N GLU A 151 -7.92 -8.17 15.00
CA GLU A 151 -7.34 -7.10 14.17
C GLU A 151 -7.89 -7.09 12.74
N TRP A 152 -8.07 -8.27 12.14
CA TRP A 152 -8.70 -8.35 10.82
C TRP A 152 -10.17 -7.95 10.83
N ALA A 153 -10.89 -8.20 11.94
CA ALA A 153 -12.26 -7.72 12.10
C ALA A 153 -12.32 -6.18 12.18
N ARG A 154 -11.37 -5.55 12.91
CA ARG A 154 -11.24 -4.08 12.94
C ARG A 154 -10.90 -3.51 11.58
N GLU A 155 -9.93 -4.09 10.88
CA GLU A 155 -9.54 -3.62 9.55
C GLU A 155 -10.67 -3.79 8.53
N LEU A 156 -11.48 -4.86 8.62
CA LEU A 156 -12.69 -5.01 7.80
C LEU A 156 -13.71 -3.90 8.09
N ALA A 157 -13.91 -3.55 9.36
CA ALA A 157 -14.80 -2.44 9.73
C ALA A 157 -14.27 -1.09 9.19
N ARG A 158 -12.95 -0.85 9.24
CA ARG A 158 -12.32 0.35 8.67
C ARG A 158 -12.50 0.40 7.15
N LEU A 159 -12.27 -0.70 6.43
CA LEU A 159 -12.49 -0.75 4.98
C LEU A 159 -13.95 -0.45 4.62
N ARG A 160 -14.91 -0.95 5.38
CA ARG A 160 -16.32 -0.58 5.18
C ARG A 160 -16.57 0.91 5.42
N ALA A 161 -16.00 1.47 6.48
CA ALA A 161 -16.12 2.90 6.79
C ALA A 161 -15.46 3.78 5.71
N ASP A 162 -14.37 3.31 5.09
CA ASP A 162 -13.73 3.98 3.96
C ASP A 162 -14.59 3.93 2.68
N GLY A 163 -15.63 3.07 2.63
CA GLY A 163 -16.56 2.94 1.50
C GLY A 163 -16.37 1.66 0.67
N HIS A 164 -15.50 0.73 1.07
CA HIS A 164 -15.33 -0.54 0.36
C HIS A 164 -16.54 -1.45 0.54
N THR A 165 -16.98 -2.08 -0.54
CA THR A 165 -18.02 -3.12 -0.46
C THR A 165 -17.42 -4.40 0.09
N ALA A 166 -17.99 -4.95 1.16
CA ALA A 166 -17.51 -6.17 1.80
C ALA A 166 -18.63 -7.20 1.95
N GLN A 167 -18.67 -8.16 1.03
CA GLN A 167 -19.69 -9.20 0.96
C GLN A 167 -19.19 -10.50 1.55
N ARG A 168 -19.99 -11.10 2.45
CA ARG A 168 -19.69 -12.42 3.00
C ARG A 168 -20.15 -13.49 2.02
N THR A 169 -19.25 -14.37 1.61
CA THR A 169 -19.60 -15.59 0.88
C THR A 169 -19.59 -16.79 1.81
N ARG A 170 -19.92 -17.99 1.30
CA ARG A 170 -19.79 -19.24 2.05
C ARG A 170 -18.34 -19.58 2.44
N ARG A 171 -17.31 -19.02 1.78
CA ARG A 171 -15.90 -19.43 1.96
C ARG A 171 -14.94 -18.30 2.32
N TYR A 172 -15.29 -17.06 2.03
CA TYR A 172 -14.45 -15.88 2.24
C TYR A 172 -15.28 -14.59 2.28
N TRP A 173 -14.69 -13.50 2.77
CA TRP A 173 -15.14 -12.15 2.48
C TRP A 173 -14.60 -11.71 1.12
N LEU A 174 -15.48 -11.20 0.26
CA LEU A 174 -15.10 -10.55 -0.99
C LEU A 174 -15.12 -9.05 -0.77
N ILE A 175 -13.96 -8.42 -0.89
CA ILE A 175 -13.81 -6.97 -0.82
C ILE A 175 -13.74 -6.43 -2.23
N THR A 176 -14.65 -5.53 -2.58
CA THR A 176 -14.71 -4.86 -3.87
C THR A 176 -14.48 -3.36 -3.64
N PRO A 177 -13.33 -2.84 -4.12
CA PRO A 177 -13.01 -1.43 -3.99
C PRO A 177 -13.78 -0.58 -5.00
N SER A 178 -13.99 0.69 -4.68
CA SER A 178 -14.33 1.75 -5.62
C SER A 178 -13.20 2.79 -5.66
N PRO A 179 -13.13 3.65 -6.69
CA PRO A 179 -12.15 4.73 -6.74
C PRO A 179 -12.21 5.62 -5.49
N ASP A 180 -13.41 6.01 -5.07
CA ASP A 180 -13.61 6.86 -3.88
C ASP A 180 -13.17 6.15 -2.60
N ALA A 181 -13.48 4.85 -2.47
CA ALA A 181 -13.09 4.09 -1.28
C ALA A 181 -11.56 3.94 -1.18
N LEU A 182 -10.89 3.72 -2.31
CA LEU A 182 -9.42 3.67 -2.35
C LEU A 182 -8.80 5.04 -2.02
N ARG A 183 -9.37 6.12 -2.56
CA ARG A 183 -8.94 7.50 -2.23
C ARG A 183 -9.11 7.78 -0.75
N CYS A 184 -10.25 7.42 -0.15
CA CYS A 184 -10.49 7.56 1.28
C CYS A 184 -9.48 6.79 2.12
N THR A 185 -9.24 5.51 1.80
CA THR A 185 -8.24 4.69 2.50
C THR A 185 -6.84 5.29 2.40
N LEU A 186 -6.43 5.82 1.24
CA LEU A 186 -5.10 6.39 1.08
C LEU A 186 -4.94 7.74 1.77
N LEU A 187 -5.87 8.66 1.60
CA LEU A 187 -5.76 10.02 2.14
C LEU A 187 -5.95 10.06 3.66
N TRP A 188 -7.06 9.50 4.13
CA TRP A 188 -7.52 9.75 5.50
C TRP A 188 -7.00 8.74 6.50
N ARG A 189 -6.63 7.56 6.02
CA ARG A 189 -6.12 6.50 6.88
C ARG A 189 -4.64 6.29 6.67
N THR A 190 -4.22 5.99 5.45
CA THR A 190 -2.83 5.59 5.17
C THR A 190 -1.87 6.75 5.32
N LEU A 191 -2.04 7.86 4.60
CA LEU A 191 -1.13 9.00 4.65
C LEU A 191 -0.96 9.54 6.08
N LEU A 192 -2.09 9.74 6.79
CA LEU A 192 -2.07 10.22 8.17
C LEU A 192 -1.46 9.19 9.14
N HIS A 193 -1.65 7.89 8.90
CA HIS A 193 -1.03 6.84 9.71
C HIS A 193 0.50 6.80 9.51
N GLU A 194 0.98 6.88 8.26
CA GLU A 194 2.42 6.95 7.99
C GLU A 194 3.05 8.23 8.57
N LEU A 195 2.33 9.36 8.52
CA LEU A 195 2.75 10.59 9.21
C LEU A 195 2.78 10.40 10.73
N GLY A 196 1.81 9.67 11.28
CA GLY A 196 1.77 9.30 12.69
C GLY A 196 2.97 8.48 13.15
N HIS A 197 3.44 7.53 12.33
CA HIS A 197 4.70 6.82 12.59
C HIS A 197 5.91 7.77 12.64
N ILE A 198 5.97 8.73 11.72
CA ILE A 198 7.05 9.74 11.68
C ILE A 198 7.01 10.64 12.91
N ALA A 199 5.82 11.09 13.32
CA ALA A 199 5.61 11.88 14.52
C ALA A 199 6.01 11.12 15.80
N ASP A 200 5.58 9.85 15.96
CA ASP A 200 5.97 9.02 17.11
C ASP A 200 7.48 8.79 17.17
N HIS A 201 8.09 8.49 16.02
CA HIS A 201 9.54 8.32 15.93
C HIS A 201 10.28 9.60 16.36
N ALA A 202 9.83 10.77 15.89
CA ALA A 202 10.42 12.04 16.27
C ALA A 202 10.27 12.37 17.76
N ARG A 203 9.11 12.06 18.37
CA ARG A 203 8.89 12.20 19.82
C ARG A 203 9.83 11.32 20.63
N CYS A 204 10.23 10.18 20.09
CA CYS A 204 11.18 9.31 20.76
C CYS A 204 12.63 9.78 20.57
N LEU A 205 12.95 10.44 19.45
CA LEU A 205 14.29 10.97 19.15
C LEU A 205 14.71 12.21 19.95
N SER A 206 13.78 12.93 20.59
CA SER A 206 14.13 13.97 21.56
C SER A 206 14.72 13.34 22.83
N GLY A 207 16.01 12.98 22.83
CA GLY A 207 16.73 12.34 23.94
C GLY A 207 17.71 11.24 23.48
N LYS A 208 17.96 10.21 24.33
CA LYS A 208 18.73 8.98 23.98
C LYS A 208 17.96 8.03 23.03
N GLY A 209 17.30 8.60 22.04
CA GLY A 209 15.96 8.18 21.59
C GLY A 209 15.84 7.09 20.52
N GLN A 210 16.88 6.86 19.72
CA GLN A 210 16.77 5.99 18.54
C GLN A 210 16.72 4.50 18.91
N GLU A 211 17.36 4.10 20.01
CA GLU A 211 17.28 2.74 20.55
C GLU A 211 15.94 2.50 21.26
N VAL A 212 15.43 3.50 21.99
CA VAL A 212 14.14 3.42 22.70
C VAL A 212 12.97 3.22 21.74
N TRP A 213 12.94 3.91 20.60
CA TRP A 213 11.89 3.66 19.62
C TRP A 213 12.01 2.27 19.00
N LYS A 214 13.23 1.79 18.71
CA LYS A 214 13.43 0.45 18.13
C LYS A 214 12.95 -0.67 19.05
N THR A 215 13.10 -0.51 20.37
CA THR A 215 12.70 -1.51 21.37
C THR A 215 11.24 -1.46 21.78
N ARG A 216 10.48 -0.40 21.43
CA ARG A 216 9.02 -0.36 21.65
C ARG A 216 8.31 -1.47 20.87
N CYS A 217 7.34 -2.09 21.54
CA CYS A 217 6.47 -3.11 20.95
C CYS A 217 5.80 -2.57 19.68
N SER A 218 5.74 -3.41 18.64
CA SER A 218 5.11 -3.05 17.36
C SER A 218 3.66 -2.62 17.53
N SER A 219 2.88 -3.31 18.38
CA SER A 219 1.48 -2.96 18.62
C SER A 219 1.30 -1.52 19.13
N ALA A 220 2.17 -1.08 20.04
CA ALA A 220 2.11 0.28 20.58
C ALA A 220 2.42 1.35 19.53
N LYS A 221 3.26 1.02 18.53
CA LYS A 221 3.57 1.93 17.40
C LYS A 221 2.38 2.02 16.44
N GLU A 222 1.76 0.88 16.13
CA GLU A 222 0.54 0.82 15.30
C GLU A 222 -0.63 1.56 15.96
N ASP A 223 -0.85 1.35 17.26
CA ASP A 223 -1.90 2.03 18.03
C ASP A 223 -1.71 3.55 18.04
N PHE A 224 -0.46 4.02 18.16
CA PHE A 224 -0.17 5.45 18.03
C PHE A 224 -0.54 5.98 16.65
N ALA A 225 -0.06 5.32 15.59
CA ALA A 225 -0.27 5.78 14.22
C ALA A 225 -1.75 5.76 13.83
N HIS A 226 -2.51 4.74 14.25
CA HIS A 226 -3.96 4.70 14.07
C HIS A 226 -4.68 5.83 14.80
N ARG A 227 -4.35 6.07 16.08
CA ARG A 227 -4.93 7.17 16.85
C ARG A 227 -4.60 8.53 16.24
N TYR A 228 -3.34 8.75 15.85
CA TYR A 228 -2.92 9.98 15.18
C TYR A 228 -3.76 10.22 13.92
N ALA A 229 -3.93 9.21 13.07
CA ALA A 229 -4.75 9.31 11.87
C ALA A 229 -6.21 9.67 12.17
N GLN A 230 -6.81 9.01 13.18
CA GLN A 230 -8.18 9.29 13.61
C GLN A 230 -8.36 10.71 14.15
N GLU A 231 -7.45 11.16 15.01
CA GLU A 231 -7.48 12.51 15.59
C GLU A 231 -7.28 13.59 14.53
N ARG A 232 -6.36 13.38 13.57
CA ARG A 232 -6.15 14.31 12.45
C ARG A 232 -7.36 14.35 11.52
N MET A 233 -7.93 13.20 11.18
CA MET A 233 -9.15 13.15 10.35
C MET A 233 -10.31 13.89 11.04
N ALA A 234 -10.53 13.64 12.34
CA ALA A 234 -11.57 14.34 13.10
C ALA A 234 -11.34 15.86 13.14
N ALA A 235 -10.10 16.32 13.29
CA ALA A 235 -9.77 17.74 13.25
C ALA A 235 -10.02 18.38 11.87
N LEU A 236 -9.68 17.67 10.78
CA LEU A 236 -9.94 18.11 9.42
C LEU A 236 -11.45 18.17 9.12
N GLN A 237 -12.23 17.23 9.65
CA GLN A 237 -13.69 17.26 9.54
C GLN A 237 -14.29 18.42 10.33
N ALA A 238 -13.86 18.63 11.57
CA ALA A 238 -14.33 19.72 12.42
C ALA A 238 -14.04 21.11 11.83
N SER A 239 -12.97 21.24 11.05
CA SER A 239 -12.60 22.47 10.34
C SER A 239 -13.18 22.58 8.93
N GLY A 240 -14.02 21.63 8.50
CA GLY A 240 -14.63 21.63 7.16
C GLY A 240 -13.64 21.37 6.02
N GLN A 241 -12.42 20.91 6.34
CA GLN A 241 -11.38 20.61 5.37
C GLN A 241 -11.47 19.18 4.82
N ALA A 242 -12.25 18.30 5.45
CA ALA A 242 -12.49 16.93 4.99
C ALA A 242 -13.97 16.51 5.18
N PRO A 243 -14.54 15.70 4.27
CA PRO A 243 -13.96 15.28 2.99
C PRO A 243 -13.97 16.44 1.97
N PHE A 244 -13.09 16.36 0.97
CA PHE A 244 -13.09 17.29 -0.17
C PHE A 244 -13.09 16.53 -1.50
N PRO A 245 -13.66 17.13 -2.59
CA PRO A 245 -13.66 16.54 -3.93
C PRO A 245 -12.27 16.24 -4.46
N ALA A 246 -12.13 15.25 -5.34
CA ALA A 246 -10.84 14.92 -5.95
C ALA A 246 -10.24 16.12 -6.70
N LYS A 247 -8.95 16.41 -6.45
CA LYS A 247 -8.21 17.50 -7.09
C LYS A 247 -7.51 17.00 -8.36
N ASN A 248 -8.28 16.84 -9.44
CA ASN A 248 -7.86 16.24 -10.71
C ASN A 248 -7.75 17.26 -11.86
N ASP A 249 -7.23 18.45 -11.59
CA ASP A 249 -7.01 19.47 -12.63
C ASP A 249 -6.00 18.95 -13.67
N SER A 250 -6.50 18.64 -14.87
CA SER A 250 -5.69 18.06 -15.94
C SER A 250 -4.63 19.01 -16.45
N PHE A 251 -4.89 20.32 -16.48
CA PHE A 251 -3.91 21.31 -16.93
C PHE A 251 -2.73 21.38 -15.96
N ARG A 252 -3.03 21.39 -14.65
CA ARG A 252 -2.01 21.39 -13.60
C ARG A 252 -1.18 20.11 -13.62
N LEU A 253 -1.83 18.94 -13.71
CA LEU A 253 -1.13 17.65 -13.79
C LEU A 253 -0.18 17.60 -14.99
N LEU A 254 -0.66 17.99 -16.18
CA LEU A 254 0.17 18.02 -17.38
C LEU A 254 1.33 19.02 -17.27
N GLY A 255 1.09 20.17 -16.64
CA GLY A 255 2.12 21.17 -16.34
C GLY A 255 3.24 20.64 -15.42
N ASP A 256 2.92 19.71 -14.53
CA ASP A 256 3.90 19.01 -13.70
C ASP A 256 4.59 17.82 -14.41
N GLY A 257 4.24 17.55 -15.67
CA GLY A 257 4.68 16.35 -16.40
C GLY A 257 3.97 15.06 -15.97
N LEU A 258 2.88 15.17 -15.20
CA LEU A 258 2.04 14.05 -14.78
C LEU A 258 0.91 13.81 -15.79
N ARG A 259 0.52 12.54 -15.98
CA ARG A 259 -0.62 12.21 -16.86
C ARG A 259 -1.90 12.02 -16.04
N PRO A 260 -3.04 12.64 -16.41
CA PRO A 260 -4.30 12.50 -15.66
C PRO A 260 -4.77 11.06 -15.46
N GLU A 261 -4.56 10.22 -16.48
CA GLU A 261 -4.83 8.78 -16.48
C GLU A 261 -4.08 7.99 -15.38
N TRP A 262 -2.98 8.53 -14.83
CA TRP A 262 -2.30 7.90 -13.69
C TRP A 262 -3.12 7.97 -12.41
N PHE A 263 -4.11 8.86 -12.34
CA PHE A 263 -4.88 9.15 -11.13
C PHE A 263 -6.35 8.73 -11.22
N GLN A 264 -6.71 8.03 -12.30
CA GLN A 264 -8.07 7.58 -12.54
C GLN A 264 -8.06 6.13 -13.04
N PRO A 265 -9.08 5.33 -12.69
CA PRO A 265 -9.18 3.98 -13.23
C PRO A 265 -9.40 4.04 -14.75
N VAL A 266 -8.51 3.40 -15.50
CA VAL A 266 -8.73 3.18 -16.93
C VAL A 266 -9.59 1.92 -17.08
N PHE A 267 -10.86 2.09 -17.46
CA PHE A 267 -11.71 0.96 -17.79
C PHE A 267 -11.27 0.41 -19.16
N SER A 268 -10.46 -0.65 -19.15
CA SER A 268 -10.20 -1.41 -20.36
C SER A 268 -11.49 -2.12 -20.80
N PHE A 269 -12.08 -1.71 -21.93
CA PHE A 269 -13.21 -2.38 -22.59
C PHE A 269 -12.80 -3.71 -23.25
N ALA A 270 -11.96 -4.51 -22.60
CA ALA A 270 -11.49 -5.78 -23.14
C ALA A 270 -11.60 -6.91 -22.11
N ALA A 271 -12.82 -7.40 -21.96
CA ALA A 271 -13.08 -8.81 -21.69
C ALA A 271 -14.39 -9.16 -22.42
N ALA A 272 -14.27 -9.51 -23.71
CA ALA A 272 -15.35 -10.22 -24.38
C ALA A 272 -15.68 -11.47 -23.54
N PRO A 273 -16.97 -11.79 -23.31
CA PRO A 273 -17.33 -12.99 -22.59
C PRO A 273 -16.74 -14.19 -23.33
N GLU A 274 -16.09 -15.09 -22.59
CA GLU A 274 -15.71 -16.41 -23.07
C GLU A 274 -16.92 -16.99 -23.81
N ARG A 275 -16.78 -17.17 -25.12
CA ARG A 275 -17.73 -17.98 -25.89
C ARG A 275 -17.68 -19.36 -25.26
N LYS A 276 -18.71 -19.70 -24.49
CA LYS A 276 -18.98 -21.09 -24.13
C LYS A 276 -19.08 -21.85 -25.44
N SER A 277 -18.11 -22.71 -25.73
CA SER A 277 -18.23 -23.68 -26.80
C SER A 277 -19.39 -24.59 -26.43
N CYS A 278 -20.48 -24.46 -27.17
CA CYS A 278 -21.52 -25.47 -27.22
C CYS A 278 -20.83 -26.76 -27.70
N HIS A 279 -20.75 -27.78 -26.83
CA HIS A 279 -20.58 -29.15 -27.30
C HIS A 279 -21.98 -29.73 -27.41
N SER A 280 -22.46 -29.76 -28.64
CA SER A 280 -23.41 -30.76 -29.10
C SER A 280 -22.59 -31.97 -29.53
N ASP A 281 -22.80 -33.07 -28.82
CA ASP A 281 -22.94 -34.46 -29.28
C ASP A 281 -22.69 -35.43 -28.12
#